data_AF-A0A3A8ZXT0-F1
#
_entry.id   AF-A0A3A8ZXT0-F1
#
_cell.length_a   1.000
_cell.length_b   1.000
_cell.length_c   1.000
_cell.angle_alpha   90.00
_cell.angle_beta   90.00
_cell.angle_gamma   90.00
#
_symmetry.space_group_name_H-M   'P 1'
#
loop_
_entity.id
_entity.type
_entity.pdbx_description
1 polymer ?
#
loop_
_entity_poly.entity_id
_entity_poly.type
_entity_poly.pdbx_seq_one_letter_code
_entity_poly.pdbx_strand_id
1 'polypeptide(L)'
;MNNLAKQTGMKMTMEEAFFWGFFILLSLAKGLGFYEGQKLFLLLVVPGLLCGLLKILASSYTGKQLSVLTILFSMTALVYCRSRAVGILFVAFLVLGMKRISVKKVFHVGLWVWAVCSVFLSIFSFFRLEHTIYRVHAKMGLGHIFRWSLGFTHPNILHITYLTLCALILYEMGERYRLRHYILLMAGNLLVFLYSVSYTGFGIVAVLLTGCLYVQIRPRFCILEKALANLVLPVCLVLSFVLPKLLYDNPICDRVQALNALLNTRIWLADQFLVPEYRSLFGMDISQVVKSSMTMDNSYVMGYINYGLIPIAIIITGYFALLFHLTHRQKTRELVILVCFLAAGWTEQLLFNTSFKNITLVFLGALLFQQKDEEKEYCILPVFQREIWIPFTGLPDLLFTRAGAVWKAHRKGIMTAVLAGCVAGGLLCAVFYKEPDGYVVQRFYTDGLEETSVYLEREDDPAYAGYRVMNYKDAQTPMQVITGKAVGLETVRYYLGSILIGAAAGALIGVSGMGCRERKRTAISETP
;
A
#
# COMPACT_ATOMS: atom_id res chain seq x y z
N MET A 1 27.12 -22.51 -7.25
CA MET A 1 26.73 -21.14 -6.82
C MET A 1 27.43 -20.03 -7.61
N ASN A 2 28.72 -20.15 -7.94
CA ASN A 2 29.46 -19.12 -8.71
C ASN A 2 28.89 -18.79 -10.12
N ASN A 3 28.39 -19.78 -10.87
CA ASN A 3 27.76 -19.51 -12.18
C ASN A 3 26.43 -18.76 -12.07
N LEU A 4 25.62 -19.06 -11.05
CA LEU A 4 24.34 -18.37 -10.84
C LEU A 4 24.58 -16.92 -10.41
N ALA A 5 25.54 -16.69 -9.50
CA ALA A 5 25.93 -15.35 -9.08
C ALA A 5 26.45 -14.52 -10.25
N LYS A 6 27.29 -15.10 -11.13
CA LYS A 6 27.77 -14.44 -12.35
C LYS A 6 26.66 -14.13 -13.35
N GLN A 7 25.71 -15.04 -13.58
CA GLN A 7 24.60 -14.85 -14.52
C GLN A 7 23.57 -13.81 -14.06
N THR A 8 23.41 -13.61 -12.75
CA THR A 8 22.37 -12.75 -12.17
C THR A 8 22.92 -11.49 -11.52
N GLY A 9 24.24 -11.31 -11.48
CA GLY A 9 24.88 -10.14 -10.90
C GLY A 9 24.93 -8.97 -11.89
N MET A 10 24.71 -7.77 -11.39
CA MET A 10 24.77 -6.54 -12.19
C MET A 10 25.85 -5.60 -11.65
N LYS A 11 26.53 -4.92 -12.56
CA LYS A 11 27.32 -3.74 -12.22
C LYS A 11 26.36 -2.58 -12.01
N MET A 12 26.52 -1.86 -10.91
CA MET A 12 25.78 -0.65 -10.61
C MET A 12 26.67 0.33 -9.88
N THR A 13 26.33 1.62 -9.94
CA THR A 13 27.06 2.62 -9.16
C THR A 13 26.73 2.47 -7.67
N MET A 14 27.66 2.86 -6.81
CA MET A 14 27.44 2.91 -5.36
C MET A 14 26.24 3.79 -5.00
N GLU A 15 26.01 4.89 -5.74
CA GLU A 15 24.79 5.68 -5.58
C GLU A 15 23.53 4.84 -5.86
N GLU A 16 23.44 4.11 -6.97
CA GLU A 16 22.29 3.24 -7.25
C GLU A 16 22.09 2.19 -6.14
N ALA A 17 23.19 1.60 -5.64
CA ALA A 17 23.13 0.62 -4.56
C ALA A 17 22.56 1.20 -3.26
N PHE A 18 22.97 2.41 -2.87
CA PHE A 18 22.41 3.10 -1.70
C PHE A 18 20.92 3.42 -1.88
N PHE A 19 20.49 3.82 -3.08
CA PHE A 19 19.07 4.01 -3.35
C PHE A 19 18.28 2.70 -3.18
N TRP A 20 18.79 1.59 -3.71
CA TRP A 20 18.12 0.29 -3.56
C TRP A 20 18.09 -0.21 -2.12
N GLY A 21 19.16 -0.01 -1.35
CA GLY A 21 19.18 -0.28 0.08
C GLY A 21 18.08 0.49 0.82
N PHE A 22 17.97 1.80 0.58
CA PHE A 22 16.89 2.63 1.10
C PHE A 22 15.51 2.11 0.68
N PHE A 23 15.27 1.98 -0.62
CA PHE A 23 13.95 1.67 -1.16
C PHE A 23 13.47 0.27 -0.74
N ILE A 24 14.34 -0.74 -0.78
CA ILE A 24 13.98 -2.11 -0.43
C ILE A 24 13.74 -2.24 1.08
N LEU A 25 14.61 -1.69 1.94
CA LEU A 25 14.43 -1.80 3.39
C LEU A 25 13.15 -1.10 3.87
N LEU A 26 12.85 0.10 3.36
CA LEU A 26 11.60 0.80 3.71
C LEU A 26 10.37 0.07 3.14
N SER A 27 10.45 -0.43 1.91
CA SER A 27 9.37 -1.21 1.30
C SER A 27 9.13 -2.53 2.04
N LEU A 28 10.17 -3.19 2.54
CA LEU A 28 10.05 -4.39 3.38
C LEU A 28 9.40 -4.05 4.73
N ALA A 29 9.87 -3.00 5.39
CA ALA A 29 9.35 -2.57 6.69
C ALA A 29 7.84 -2.32 6.61
N LYS A 30 7.38 -1.62 5.57
CA LYS A 30 5.96 -1.32 5.39
C LYS A 30 5.15 -2.40 4.69
N GLY A 31 5.78 -3.17 3.80
CA GLY A 31 5.19 -4.32 3.13
C GLY A 31 4.80 -5.42 4.11
N LEU A 32 5.60 -5.64 5.16
CA LEU A 32 5.33 -6.59 6.23
C LEU A 32 4.41 -6.03 7.34
N GLY A 33 3.87 -4.82 7.16
CA GLY A 33 2.92 -4.22 8.10
C GLY A 33 3.53 -3.61 9.36
N PHE A 34 4.87 -3.44 9.44
CA PHE A 34 5.49 -2.86 10.63
C PHE A 34 5.19 -1.35 10.75
N TYR A 35 4.93 -0.92 11.97
CA TYR A 35 4.57 0.47 12.30
C TYR A 35 5.47 1.06 13.39
N GLU A 36 5.39 2.38 13.56
CA GLU A 36 6.21 3.11 14.51
C GLU A 36 6.00 2.59 15.95
N GLY A 37 7.08 2.53 16.72
CA GLY A 37 7.08 1.95 18.07
C GLY A 37 7.52 0.48 18.12
N GLN A 38 7.56 -0.24 17.00
CA GLN A 38 8.07 -1.61 16.96
C GLN A 38 9.60 -1.65 16.79
N LYS A 39 10.29 -2.53 17.54
CA LYS A 39 11.76 -2.71 17.43
C LYS A 39 12.18 -3.13 16.00
N LEU A 40 11.42 -4.02 15.37
CA LEU A 40 11.68 -4.48 14.00
C LEU A 40 11.52 -3.35 12.97
N PHE A 41 10.58 -2.42 13.20
CA PHE A 41 10.41 -1.25 12.37
C PHE A 41 11.69 -0.39 12.39
N LEU A 42 12.22 -0.11 13.58
CA LEU A 42 13.45 0.68 13.73
C LEU A 42 14.66 0.00 13.06
N LEU A 43 14.80 -1.32 13.21
CA LEU A 43 15.91 -2.12 12.68
C LEU A 43 16.00 -2.06 11.15
N LEU A 44 14.86 -1.92 10.46
CA LEU A 44 14.82 -1.77 9.00
C LEU A 44 14.91 -0.31 8.55
N VAL A 45 14.22 0.59 9.25
CA VAL A 45 14.10 1.99 8.83
C VAL A 45 15.38 2.77 9.06
N VAL A 46 16.10 2.58 10.17
CA VAL A 46 17.33 3.34 10.45
C VAL A 46 18.42 3.05 9.42
N PRO A 47 18.76 1.78 9.10
CA PRO A 47 19.71 1.49 8.03
C PRO A 47 19.19 1.95 6.66
N GLY A 48 17.88 1.84 6.41
CA GLY A 48 17.27 2.35 5.19
C GLY A 48 17.48 3.86 5.01
N LEU A 49 17.15 4.66 6.03
CA LEU A 49 17.38 6.11 6.03
C LEU A 49 18.86 6.47 5.90
N LEU A 50 19.76 5.71 6.53
CA LEU A 50 21.20 5.89 6.34
C LEU A 50 21.61 5.67 4.88
N CYS A 51 21.12 4.61 4.24
CA CYS A 51 21.33 4.40 2.81
C CYS A 51 20.74 5.56 1.97
N GLY A 52 19.57 6.08 2.35
CA GLY A 52 18.96 7.24 1.67
C GLY A 52 19.81 8.50 1.77
N LEU A 53 20.37 8.77 2.95
CA LEU A 53 21.30 9.88 3.16
C LEU A 53 22.58 9.70 2.34
N LEU A 54 23.18 8.50 2.36
CA LEU A 54 24.37 8.18 1.57
C LEU A 54 24.10 8.31 0.05
N LYS A 55 22.92 7.93 -0.44
CA LYS A 55 22.50 8.17 -1.83
C LYS A 55 22.54 9.65 -2.16
N ILE A 56 21.92 10.50 -1.33
CA ILE A 56 21.87 11.94 -1.56
C ILE A 56 23.29 12.51 -1.59
N LEU A 57 24.15 12.13 -0.65
CA LEU A 57 25.52 12.64 -0.59
C LEU A 57 26.43 12.13 -1.73
N ALA A 58 26.20 10.90 -2.22
CA ALA A 58 26.94 10.31 -3.33
C ALA A 58 26.51 10.84 -4.72
N SER A 59 25.34 11.48 -4.80
CA SER A 59 24.82 12.01 -6.06
C SER A 59 25.54 13.30 -6.46
N SER A 60 25.79 13.47 -7.76
CA SER A 60 26.22 14.78 -8.31
C SER A 60 25.02 15.70 -8.47
N TYR A 61 25.17 17.03 -8.36
CA TYR A 61 24.12 18.04 -8.50
C TYR A 61 24.60 19.26 -9.27
N THR A 62 23.73 19.90 -10.05
CA THR A 62 24.02 21.25 -10.59
C THR A 62 23.90 22.29 -9.47
N GLY A 63 24.46 23.49 -9.66
CA GLY A 63 24.39 24.56 -8.65
C GLY A 63 22.95 24.87 -8.20
N LYS A 64 22.01 24.95 -9.15
CA LYS A 64 20.58 25.14 -8.87
C LYS A 64 19.99 23.98 -8.07
N GLN A 65 20.32 22.74 -8.44
CA GLN A 65 19.83 21.55 -7.74
C GLN A 65 20.38 21.48 -6.32
N LEU A 66 21.63 21.91 -6.09
CA LEU A 66 22.22 21.98 -4.76
C LEU A 66 21.48 22.99 -3.89
N SER A 67 21.12 24.16 -4.42
CA SER A 67 20.29 25.14 -3.69
C SER A 67 18.94 24.55 -3.29
N VAL A 68 18.24 23.89 -4.23
CA VAL A 68 16.95 23.24 -3.96
C VAL A 68 17.10 22.12 -2.93
N LEU A 69 18.15 21.30 -3.05
CA LEU A 69 18.47 20.23 -2.11
C LEU A 69 18.66 20.78 -0.70
N THR A 70 19.49 21.81 -0.54
CA THR A 70 19.77 22.44 0.77
C THR A 70 18.50 22.99 1.41
N ILE A 71 17.64 23.68 0.64
CA ILE A 71 16.37 24.21 1.14
C ILE A 71 15.45 23.08 1.60
N LEU A 72 15.23 22.07 0.75
CA LEU A 72 14.32 20.96 1.07
C LEU A 72 14.82 20.11 2.23
N PHE A 73 16.13 19.87 2.31
CA PHE A 73 16.74 19.11 3.40
C PHE A 73 16.66 19.86 4.72
N SER A 74 16.96 21.17 4.72
CA SER A 74 16.87 22.01 5.92
C SER A 74 15.43 22.11 6.44
N MET A 75 14.46 22.28 5.53
CA MET A 75 13.04 22.25 5.86
C MET A 75 12.62 20.89 6.45
N THR A 76 13.06 19.79 5.84
CA THR A 76 12.78 18.43 6.31
C THR A 76 13.31 18.21 7.73
N ALA A 77 14.54 18.67 8.01
CA ALA A 77 15.13 18.59 9.34
C ALA A 77 14.36 19.44 10.37
N LEU A 78 13.98 20.68 10.02
CA LEU A 78 13.19 21.56 10.89
C LEU A 78 11.85 20.92 11.25
N VAL A 79 11.12 20.42 10.25
CA VAL A 79 9.81 19.76 10.44
C VAL A 79 9.95 18.52 11.30
N TYR A 80 10.97 17.68 11.05
CA TYR A 80 11.20 16.50 11.87
C TYR A 80 11.52 16.84 13.33
N CYS A 81 12.33 17.87 13.58
CA CYS A 81 12.63 18.32 14.93
C CYS A 81 11.39 18.84 15.69
N ARG A 82 10.42 19.43 14.98
CA ARG A 82 9.20 20.01 15.55
C ARG A 82 8.06 19.01 15.71
N SER A 83 7.84 18.17 14.71
CA SER A 83 6.70 17.24 14.65
C SER A 83 7.01 15.83 15.12
N ARG A 84 8.30 15.45 15.14
CA ARG A 84 8.78 14.06 15.33
C ARG A 84 8.23 13.07 14.30
N ALA A 85 7.55 13.52 13.26
CA ALA A 85 6.93 12.68 12.26
C ALA A 85 8.01 12.13 11.30
N VAL A 86 8.32 10.83 11.40
CA VAL A 86 9.32 10.17 10.52
C VAL A 86 8.87 10.17 9.05
N GLY A 87 7.56 10.27 8.80
CA GLY A 87 6.99 10.29 7.45
C GLY A 87 7.56 11.39 6.54
N ILE A 88 7.95 12.56 7.08
CA ILE A 88 8.54 13.63 6.25
C ILE A 88 9.88 13.20 5.67
N LEU A 89 10.67 12.42 6.41
CA LEU A 89 11.96 11.90 5.94
C LEU A 89 11.73 10.91 4.80
N PHE A 90 10.69 10.08 4.89
CA PHE A 90 10.36 9.10 3.85
C PHE A 90 9.99 9.80 2.54
N VAL A 91 9.15 10.83 2.64
CA VAL A 91 8.73 11.65 1.49
C VAL A 91 9.94 12.36 0.88
N ALA A 92 10.72 13.07 1.69
CA ALA A 92 11.86 13.85 1.22
C ALA A 92 12.95 12.97 0.61
N PHE A 93 13.35 11.89 1.28
CA PHE A 93 14.46 11.03 0.82
C PHE A 93 14.08 10.25 -0.42
N LEU A 94 12.82 9.83 -0.57
CA LEU A 94 12.37 9.21 -1.81
C LEU A 94 12.43 10.19 -2.97
N VAL A 95 11.89 11.40 -2.83
CA VAL A 95 11.90 12.42 -3.90
C VAL A 95 13.33 12.83 -4.27
N LEU A 96 14.17 13.13 -3.27
CA LEU A 96 15.56 13.56 -3.47
C LEU A 96 16.46 12.42 -3.98
N GLY A 97 16.19 11.19 -3.56
CA GLY A 97 16.93 9.99 -3.97
C GLY A 97 16.69 9.56 -5.42
N MET A 98 15.64 10.07 -6.07
CA MET A 98 15.32 9.73 -7.47
C MET A 98 16.31 10.25 -8.51
N LYS A 99 17.26 11.12 -8.13
CA LYS A 99 18.24 11.64 -9.09
C LYS A 99 19.04 10.48 -9.73
N ARG A 100 19.03 10.45 -11.07
CA ARG A 100 19.64 9.42 -11.93
C ARG A 100 19.08 8.00 -11.73
N ILE A 101 17.92 7.86 -11.09
CA ILE A 101 17.24 6.58 -10.92
C ILE A 101 16.09 6.47 -11.92
N SER A 102 16.05 5.35 -12.66
CA SER A 102 14.97 5.07 -13.60
C SER A 102 13.68 4.71 -12.86
N VAL A 103 12.61 5.47 -13.12
CA VAL A 103 11.24 5.18 -12.63
C VAL A 103 10.85 3.73 -12.91
N LYS A 104 11.16 3.22 -14.12
CA LYS A 104 10.82 1.85 -14.51
C LYS A 104 11.49 0.81 -13.62
N LYS A 105 12.78 0.98 -13.31
CA LYS A 105 13.48 0.07 -12.37
C LYS A 105 12.81 0.12 -10.99
N VAL A 106 12.42 1.30 -10.49
CA VAL A 106 11.81 1.45 -9.15
C VAL A 106 10.47 0.73 -9.08
N PHE A 107 9.62 0.92 -10.09
CA PHE A 107 8.33 0.24 -10.16
C PHE A 107 8.49 -1.27 -10.27
N HIS A 108 9.47 -1.74 -11.06
CA HIS A 108 9.77 -3.16 -11.21
C HIS A 108 10.24 -3.81 -9.89
N VAL A 109 11.22 -3.21 -9.21
CA VAL A 109 11.68 -3.71 -7.89
C VAL A 109 10.58 -3.60 -6.84
N GLY A 110 9.84 -2.49 -6.84
CA GLY A 110 8.70 -2.28 -5.95
C GLY A 110 7.64 -3.35 -6.12
N LEU A 111 7.31 -3.74 -7.36
CA LEU A 111 6.37 -4.81 -7.65
C LEU A 111 6.78 -6.12 -6.98
N TRP A 112 8.04 -6.51 -7.14
CA TRP A 112 8.57 -7.73 -6.52
C TRP A 112 8.48 -7.71 -5.00
N VAL A 113 9.00 -6.65 -4.37
CA VAL A 113 9.04 -6.54 -2.91
C VAL A 113 7.62 -6.52 -2.34
N TRP A 114 6.73 -5.67 -2.88
CA TRP A 114 5.37 -5.55 -2.39
C TRP A 114 4.54 -6.81 -2.64
N ALA A 115 4.72 -7.51 -3.77
CA ALA A 115 3.99 -8.73 -4.07
C ALA A 115 4.38 -9.85 -3.09
N VAL A 116 5.68 -10.07 -2.89
CA VAL A 116 6.19 -11.08 -1.95
C VAL A 116 5.70 -10.79 -0.53
N CYS A 117 5.87 -9.55 -0.06
CA CYS A 117 5.42 -9.17 1.28
C CYS A 117 3.91 -9.34 1.46
N SER A 118 3.10 -8.88 0.51
CA SER A 118 1.64 -8.93 0.62
C SER A 118 1.12 -10.35 0.60
N VAL A 119 1.66 -11.22 -0.26
CA VAL A 119 1.29 -12.64 -0.31
C VAL A 119 1.71 -13.35 0.97
N PHE A 120 2.96 -13.17 1.41
CA PHE A 120 3.46 -13.78 2.63
C PHE A 120 2.66 -13.36 3.87
N LEU A 121 2.45 -12.05 4.03
CA LEU A 121 1.70 -11.51 5.17
C LEU A 121 0.24 -11.97 5.15
N SER A 122 -0.42 -12.00 4.00
CA SER A 122 -1.81 -12.45 3.89
C SER A 122 -1.97 -13.93 4.24
N ILE A 123 -1.08 -14.79 3.75
CA ILE A 123 -1.11 -16.24 4.04
C ILE A 123 -0.84 -16.47 5.54
N PHE A 124 0.20 -15.85 6.10
CA PHE A 124 0.55 -16.01 7.51
C PHE A 124 -0.58 -15.50 8.42
N SER A 125 -1.15 -14.34 8.07
CA SER A 125 -2.26 -13.74 8.81
C SER A 125 -3.54 -14.56 8.71
N PHE A 126 -3.79 -15.22 7.58
CA PHE A 126 -4.94 -16.10 7.42
C PHE A 126 -4.91 -17.28 8.42
N PHE A 127 -3.74 -17.91 8.62
CA PHE A 127 -3.60 -18.97 9.63
C PHE A 127 -3.74 -18.48 11.08
N ARG A 128 -3.67 -17.17 11.31
CA ARG A 128 -3.84 -16.54 12.63
C ARG A 128 -4.90 -15.45 12.59
N LEU A 129 -5.95 -15.64 11.78
CA LEU A 129 -6.90 -14.58 11.44
C LEU A 129 -7.47 -13.93 12.71
N GLU A 130 -7.80 -14.74 13.71
CA GLU A 130 -8.38 -14.31 14.98
C GLU A 130 -7.45 -13.48 15.86
N HIS A 131 -6.13 -13.62 15.68
CA HIS A 131 -5.13 -12.81 16.38
C HIS A 131 -4.66 -11.61 15.56
N THR A 132 -5.28 -11.38 14.40
CA THR A 132 -4.97 -10.21 13.56
C THR A 132 -5.84 -9.03 13.92
N ILE A 133 -5.46 -7.86 13.42
CA ILE A 133 -6.24 -6.63 13.63
C ILE A 133 -7.53 -6.72 12.81
N TYR A 134 -8.66 -6.54 13.48
CA TYR A 134 -9.97 -6.50 12.83
C TYR A 134 -10.80 -5.32 13.34
N ARG A 135 -11.85 -5.01 12.57
CA ARG A 135 -12.94 -4.12 12.97
C ARG A 135 -14.26 -4.79 12.63
N VAL A 136 -15.30 -4.55 13.42
CA VAL A 136 -16.62 -5.13 13.20
C VAL A 136 -17.61 -3.99 13.04
N HIS A 137 -18.16 -3.80 11.85
CA HIS A 137 -19.12 -2.72 11.60
C HIS A 137 -20.42 -3.23 11.00
N ALA A 138 -21.52 -2.54 11.30
CA ALA A 138 -22.79 -2.79 10.64
C ALA A 138 -22.72 -2.39 9.15
N LYS A 139 -22.82 -3.37 8.24
CA LYS A 139 -22.72 -3.11 6.78
C LYS A 139 -23.63 -4.00 5.95
N MET A 140 -24.03 -3.50 4.77
CA MET A 140 -24.79 -4.22 3.74
C MET A 140 -26.13 -4.82 4.19
N GLY A 141 -26.71 -4.35 5.30
CA GLY A 141 -27.89 -5.01 5.89
C GLY A 141 -27.61 -6.44 6.39
N LEU A 142 -26.34 -6.82 6.54
CA LEU A 142 -25.90 -8.12 7.08
C LEU A 142 -25.69 -8.09 8.60
N GLY A 143 -25.98 -6.95 9.24
CA GLY A 143 -25.61 -6.71 10.63
C GLY A 143 -24.12 -6.40 10.78
N HIS A 144 -23.60 -6.61 11.99
CA HIS A 144 -22.21 -6.41 12.36
C HIS A 144 -21.33 -7.50 11.75
N ILE A 145 -20.50 -7.14 10.76
CA ILE A 145 -19.62 -8.08 10.06
C ILE A 145 -18.15 -7.74 10.26
N PHE A 146 -17.30 -8.77 10.27
CA PHE A 146 -15.86 -8.58 10.39
C PHE A 146 -15.27 -7.91 9.14
N ARG A 147 -14.28 -7.07 9.39
CA ARG A 147 -13.41 -6.42 8.42
C ARG A 147 -11.99 -6.79 8.80
N TRP A 148 -11.40 -7.67 7.99
CA TRP A 148 -10.07 -8.20 8.25
C TRP A 148 -9.01 -7.31 7.61
N SER A 149 -7.91 -7.11 8.34
CA SER A 149 -6.74 -6.43 7.80
C SER A 149 -5.72 -7.36 7.16
N LEU A 150 -5.82 -8.68 7.36
CA LEU A 150 -4.86 -9.70 6.89
C LEU A 150 -3.40 -9.32 7.20
N GLY A 151 -3.16 -8.86 8.43
CA GLY A 151 -1.82 -8.51 8.93
C GLY A 151 -1.43 -7.05 8.75
N PHE A 152 -2.22 -6.26 8.03
CA PHE A 152 -2.04 -4.82 7.99
C PHE A 152 -2.63 -4.13 9.23
N THR A 153 -2.29 -2.86 9.45
CA THR A 153 -2.75 -2.12 10.63
C THR A 153 -4.22 -1.71 10.58
N HIS A 154 -4.86 -1.79 9.40
CA HIS A 154 -6.29 -1.49 9.22
C HIS A 154 -6.85 -2.18 7.96
N PRO A 155 -8.14 -2.56 7.91
CA PRO A 155 -8.75 -3.15 6.71
C PRO A 155 -8.65 -2.29 5.46
N ASN A 156 -8.73 -0.95 5.57
CA ASN A 156 -8.55 -0.08 4.41
C ASN A 156 -7.11 -0.13 3.88
N ILE A 157 -6.11 -0.33 4.75
CA ILE A 157 -4.70 -0.40 4.38
C ILE A 157 -4.40 -1.65 3.56
N LEU A 158 -5.12 -2.75 3.81
CA LEU A 158 -5.08 -3.93 2.93
C LEU A 158 -5.48 -3.55 1.50
N HIS A 159 -6.59 -2.81 1.32
CA HIS A 159 -7.02 -2.38 -0.01
C HIS A 159 -6.10 -1.36 -0.67
N ILE A 160 -5.55 -0.42 0.10
CA ILE A 160 -4.53 0.52 -0.40
C ILE A 160 -3.30 -0.24 -0.89
N THR A 161 -2.90 -1.30 -0.19
CA THR A 161 -1.76 -2.13 -0.63
C THR A 161 -2.07 -2.80 -1.97
N TYR A 162 -3.31 -3.28 -2.15
CA TYR A 162 -3.77 -3.80 -3.43
C TYR A 162 -3.81 -2.74 -4.54
N LEU A 163 -4.20 -1.50 -4.22
CA LEU A 163 -4.13 -0.36 -5.14
C LEU A 163 -2.69 -0.11 -5.60
N THR A 164 -1.74 -0.09 -4.68
CA THR A 164 -0.31 0.06 -4.99
C THR A 164 0.20 -1.07 -5.87
N LEU A 165 -0.13 -2.33 -5.56
CA LEU A 165 0.21 -3.48 -6.40
C LEU A 165 -0.37 -3.37 -7.80
N CYS A 166 -1.65 -3.01 -7.94
CA CYS A 166 -2.29 -2.82 -9.24
C CYS A 166 -1.58 -1.73 -10.05
N ALA A 167 -1.25 -0.61 -9.44
CA ALA A 167 -0.56 0.49 -10.13
C ALA A 167 0.85 0.09 -10.59
N LEU A 168 1.59 -0.66 -9.77
CA LEU A 168 2.90 -1.23 -10.14
C LEU A 168 2.77 -2.21 -11.32
N ILE A 169 1.79 -3.13 -11.29
CA ILE A 169 1.50 -4.08 -12.38
C ILE A 169 1.14 -3.34 -13.67
N LEU A 170 0.22 -2.36 -13.60
CA LEU A 170 -0.24 -1.61 -14.77
C LEU A 170 0.90 -0.80 -15.41
N TYR A 171 1.78 -0.22 -14.60
CA TYR A 171 2.96 0.47 -15.09
C TYR A 171 3.95 -0.49 -15.77
N GLU A 172 4.18 -1.67 -15.21
CA GLU A 172 5.09 -2.67 -15.79
C GLU A 172 4.54 -3.34 -17.06
N MET A 173 3.21 -3.52 -17.11
CA MET A 173 2.54 -4.09 -18.26
C MET A 173 2.52 -3.15 -19.46
N GLY A 174 2.26 -1.85 -19.23
CA GLY A 174 2.12 -0.86 -20.31
C GLY A 174 1.11 -1.27 -21.36
N GLU A 175 1.51 -1.22 -22.62
CA GLU A 175 0.65 -1.55 -23.77
C GLU A 175 0.25 -3.04 -23.81
N ARG A 176 0.86 -3.89 -22.97
CA ARG A 176 0.48 -5.30 -22.83
C ARG A 176 -0.77 -5.49 -21.96
N TYR A 177 -1.25 -4.44 -21.30
CA TYR A 177 -2.47 -4.51 -20.51
C TYR A 177 -3.69 -4.69 -21.42
N ARG A 178 -4.57 -5.63 -21.06
CA ARG A 178 -5.70 -6.09 -21.90
C ARG A 178 -6.85 -6.53 -21.00
N LEU A 179 -8.04 -6.70 -21.57
CA LEU A 179 -9.27 -7.08 -20.87
C LEU A 179 -9.11 -8.32 -19.97
N ARG A 180 -8.37 -9.35 -20.41
CA ARG A 180 -8.12 -10.55 -19.56
C ARG A 180 -7.42 -10.22 -18.24
N HIS A 181 -6.50 -9.25 -18.26
CA HIS A 181 -5.75 -8.82 -17.08
C HIS A 181 -6.63 -7.91 -16.21
N TYR A 182 -7.47 -7.07 -16.82
CA TYR A 182 -8.50 -6.31 -16.13
C TYR A 182 -9.44 -7.23 -15.33
N ILE A 183 -9.98 -8.28 -15.96
CA ILE A 183 -10.87 -9.24 -15.31
C ILE A 183 -10.17 -9.93 -14.14
N LEU A 184 -8.91 -10.36 -14.33
CA LEU A 184 -8.12 -10.99 -13.28
C LEU A 184 -7.86 -10.05 -12.10
N LEU A 185 -7.47 -8.81 -12.35
CA LEU A 185 -7.22 -7.81 -11.31
C LEU A 185 -8.51 -7.35 -10.63
N MET A 186 -9.65 -7.36 -11.34
CA MET A 186 -10.96 -7.09 -10.74
C MET A 186 -11.41 -8.24 -9.83
N ALA A 187 -11.17 -9.49 -10.23
CA ALA A 187 -11.41 -10.64 -9.36
C ALA A 187 -10.55 -10.56 -8.08
N GLY A 188 -9.30 -10.13 -8.18
CA GLY A 188 -8.48 -9.81 -7.01
C GLY A 188 -9.04 -8.64 -6.18
N ASN A 189 -9.58 -7.60 -6.83
CA ASN A 189 -10.22 -6.47 -6.12
C ASN A 189 -11.43 -6.93 -5.29
N LEU A 190 -12.26 -7.81 -5.87
CA LEU A 190 -13.40 -8.45 -5.19
C LEU A 190 -12.95 -9.34 -4.03
N LEU A 191 -11.88 -10.12 -4.22
CA LEU A 191 -11.31 -10.94 -3.16
C LEU A 191 -10.84 -10.07 -1.98
N VAL A 192 -10.09 -9.00 -2.25
CA VAL A 192 -9.63 -8.12 -1.16
C VAL A 192 -10.82 -7.42 -0.51
N PHE A 193 -11.84 -7.02 -1.27
CA PHE A 193 -13.06 -6.42 -0.73
C PHE A 193 -13.84 -7.40 0.15
N LEU A 194 -13.87 -8.69 -0.20
CA LEU A 194 -14.52 -9.72 0.59
C LEU A 194 -13.95 -9.77 2.01
N TYR A 195 -12.65 -9.51 2.21
CA TYR A 195 -12.03 -9.45 3.53
C TYR A 195 -12.09 -8.05 4.16
N SER A 196 -11.77 -6.99 3.41
CA SER A 196 -11.61 -5.63 3.95
C SER A 196 -12.94 -4.88 4.17
N VAL A 197 -13.95 -5.20 3.36
CA VAL A 197 -15.23 -4.48 3.22
C VAL A 197 -15.02 -2.97 3.09
N SER A 198 -14.00 -2.57 2.32
CA SER A 198 -13.68 -1.16 2.07
C SER A 198 -14.21 -0.71 0.70
N TYR A 199 -15.32 0.03 0.72
CA TYR A 199 -16.00 0.52 -0.49
C TYR A 199 -15.16 1.54 -1.25
N THR A 200 -14.52 2.46 -0.53
CA THR A 200 -13.65 3.49 -1.11
C THR A 200 -12.43 2.87 -1.77
N GLY A 201 -11.78 1.92 -1.10
CA GLY A 201 -10.68 1.12 -1.65
C GLY A 201 -11.09 0.38 -2.92
N PHE A 202 -12.20 -0.37 -2.87
CA PHE A 202 -12.74 -1.08 -4.03
C PHE A 202 -13.01 -0.15 -5.21
N GLY A 203 -13.69 0.98 -4.97
CA GLY A 203 -14.06 1.95 -5.99
C GLY A 203 -12.84 2.58 -6.67
N ILE A 204 -11.83 3.01 -5.90
CA ILE A 204 -10.63 3.63 -6.45
C ILE A 204 -9.82 2.62 -7.28
N VAL A 205 -9.69 1.37 -6.81
CA VAL A 205 -9.04 0.31 -7.60
C VAL A 205 -9.80 0.06 -8.89
N ALA A 206 -11.13 0.02 -8.86
CA ALA A 206 -11.94 -0.15 -10.05
C ALA A 206 -11.75 1.00 -11.06
N VAL A 207 -11.69 2.25 -10.57
CA VAL A 207 -11.38 3.43 -11.39
C VAL A 207 -9.98 3.34 -11.98
N LEU A 208 -8.97 2.92 -11.21
CA LEU A 208 -7.60 2.73 -11.71
C LEU A 208 -7.56 1.67 -12.84
N LEU A 209 -8.11 0.48 -12.59
CA LEU A 209 -8.09 -0.64 -13.54
C LEU A 209 -8.84 -0.29 -14.83
N THR A 210 -9.99 0.37 -14.70
CA THR A 210 -10.84 0.78 -15.83
C THR A 210 -10.21 1.95 -16.57
N GLY A 211 -9.68 2.95 -15.87
CA GLY A 211 -8.98 4.10 -16.46
C GLY A 211 -7.74 3.68 -17.25
N CYS A 212 -6.94 2.75 -16.73
CA CYS A 212 -5.80 2.22 -17.48
C CYS A 212 -6.21 1.33 -18.68
N LEU A 213 -7.38 0.69 -18.63
CA LEU A 213 -7.94 -0.03 -19.78
C LEU A 213 -8.43 0.96 -20.83
N TYR A 214 -9.09 2.03 -20.39
CA TYR A 214 -9.54 3.13 -21.23
C TYR A 214 -8.37 3.78 -21.98
N VAL A 215 -7.23 4.00 -21.30
CA VAL A 215 -5.99 4.51 -21.92
C VAL A 215 -5.48 3.62 -23.07
N GLN A 216 -5.72 2.29 -23.04
CA GLN A 216 -5.36 1.43 -24.17
C GLN A 216 -6.18 1.73 -25.42
N ILE A 217 -7.44 2.11 -25.24
CA ILE A 217 -8.37 2.45 -26.33
C ILE A 217 -8.13 3.90 -26.77
N ARG A 218 -7.89 4.81 -25.82
CA ARG A 218 -7.64 6.23 -26.04
C ARG A 218 -6.32 6.68 -25.41
N PRO A 219 -5.18 6.48 -26.09
CA PRO A 219 -3.87 6.82 -25.55
C PRO A 219 -3.64 8.31 -25.32
N ARG A 220 -4.35 9.18 -26.04
CA ARG A 220 -4.26 10.64 -25.93
C ARG A 220 -5.58 11.24 -25.48
N PHE A 221 -5.53 11.98 -24.38
CA PHE A 221 -6.71 12.61 -23.81
C PHE A 221 -7.11 13.89 -24.54
N CYS A 222 -8.42 14.09 -24.69
CA CYS A 222 -9.04 15.32 -25.17
C CYS A 222 -9.06 16.39 -24.08
N ILE A 223 -9.53 17.60 -24.42
CA ILE A 223 -9.54 18.74 -23.50
C ILE A 223 -10.38 18.45 -22.24
N LEU A 224 -11.56 17.83 -22.40
CA LEU A 224 -12.42 17.48 -21.27
C LEU A 224 -11.75 16.48 -20.33
N GLU A 225 -11.15 15.42 -20.86
CA GLU A 225 -10.45 14.40 -20.08
C GLU A 225 -9.24 14.98 -19.33
N LYS A 226 -8.50 15.87 -19.98
CA LYS A 226 -7.42 16.63 -19.34
C LYS A 226 -7.96 17.50 -18.22
N ALA A 227 -9.06 18.22 -18.45
CA ALA A 227 -9.66 19.08 -17.43
C ALA A 227 -10.11 18.26 -16.22
N LEU A 228 -10.81 17.15 -16.43
CA LEU A 228 -11.24 16.24 -15.37
C LEU A 228 -10.06 15.69 -14.56
N ALA A 229 -9.00 15.24 -15.23
CA ALA A 229 -7.80 14.75 -14.55
C ALA A 229 -7.12 15.82 -13.68
N ASN A 230 -7.03 17.06 -14.17
CA ASN A 230 -6.42 18.17 -13.44
C ASN A 230 -7.32 18.73 -12.32
N LEU A 231 -8.64 18.48 -12.38
CA LEU A 231 -9.60 18.94 -11.37
C LEU A 231 -9.57 18.09 -10.08
N VAL A 232 -9.04 16.87 -10.13
CA VAL A 232 -9.06 15.96 -8.97
C VAL A 232 -8.31 16.53 -7.76
N LEU A 233 -7.11 17.08 -7.95
CA LEU A 233 -6.36 17.67 -6.84
C LEU A 233 -7.07 18.90 -6.23
N PRO A 234 -7.51 19.91 -7.01
CA PRO A 234 -8.34 21.00 -6.50
C PRO A 234 -9.56 20.52 -5.72
N VAL A 235 -10.30 19.55 -6.24
CA VAL A 235 -11.49 19.00 -5.56
C VAL A 235 -11.08 18.37 -4.23
N CYS A 236 -10.02 17.55 -4.19
CA CYS A 236 -9.54 16.96 -2.95
C CYS A 236 -9.16 18.02 -1.90
N LEU A 237 -8.53 19.13 -2.31
CA LEU A 237 -8.18 20.23 -1.41
C LEU A 237 -9.41 20.97 -0.89
N VAL A 238 -10.40 21.23 -1.75
CA VAL A 238 -11.69 21.85 -1.36
C VAL A 238 -12.43 20.95 -0.37
N LEU A 239 -12.53 19.65 -0.65
CA LEU A 239 -13.14 18.68 0.27
C LEU A 239 -12.38 18.57 1.60
N SER A 240 -11.06 18.80 1.62
CA SER A 240 -10.22 18.66 2.81
C SER A 240 -10.19 19.90 3.69
N PHE A 241 -10.21 21.12 3.13
CA PHE A 241 -9.93 22.36 3.86
C PHE A 241 -11.04 23.40 3.80
N VAL A 242 -11.93 23.32 2.81
CA VAL A 242 -13.01 24.29 2.63
C VAL A 242 -14.32 23.73 3.17
N LEU A 243 -14.72 22.53 2.73
CA LEU A 243 -15.99 21.91 3.14
C LEU A 243 -16.16 21.72 4.66
N PRO A 244 -15.12 21.34 5.44
CA PRO A 244 -15.24 21.25 6.88
C PRO A 244 -15.76 22.53 7.53
N LYS A 245 -15.29 23.70 7.06
CA LYS A 245 -15.71 25.03 7.56
C LYS A 245 -17.14 25.41 7.20
N LEU A 246 -17.80 24.62 6.35
CA LEU A 246 -19.16 24.86 5.86
C LEU A 246 -20.16 23.86 6.48
N LEU A 247 -19.73 23.03 7.43
CA LEU A 247 -20.59 22.08 8.13
C LEU A 247 -21.63 22.75 9.02
N TYR A 248 -21.29 23.93 9.56
CA TYR A 248 -22.07 24.68 10.53
C TYR A 248 -22.20 26.14 10.07
N ASP A 249 -23.26 26.82 10.50
CA ASP A 249 -23.46 28.27 10.36
C ASP A 249 -23.26 28.82 8.93
N ASN A 250 -23.74 28.09 7.92
CA ASN A 250 -23.64 28.48 6.51
C ASN A 250 -24.92 28.17 5.72
N PRO A 251 -25.35 29.00 4.75
CA PRO A 251 -26.55 28.74 3.95
C PRO A 251 -26.60 27.40 3.20
N ILE A 252 -25.44 26.77 2.96
CA ILE A 252 -25.38 25.45 2.31
C ILE A 252 -25.08 24.30 3.28
N CYS A 253 -25.14 24.53 4.61
CA CYS A 253 -24.78 23.53 5.61
C CYS A 253 -25.56 22.21 5.44
N ASP A 254 -26.87 22.26 5.17
CA ASP A 254 -27.70 21.07 4.96
C ASP A 254 -27.16 20.18 3.83
N ARG A 255 -26.70 20.80 2.74
CA ARG A 255 -26.11 20.09 1.59
C ARG A 255 -24.76 19.48 1.96
N VAL A 256 -23.95 20.21 2.73
CA VAL A 256 -22.64 19.73 3.19
C VAL A 256 -22.80 18.59 4.20
N GLN A 257 -23.79 18.66 5.10
CA GLN A 257 -24.12 17.60 6.06
C GLN A 257 -24.67 16.36 5.36
N ALA A 258 -25.55 16.52 4.36
CA ALA A 258 -26.01 15.42 3.52
C ALA A 258 -24.84 14.74 2.79
N LEU A 259 -23.91 15.54 2.24
CA LEU A 259 -22.70 15.03 1.62
C LEU A 259 -21.78 14.33 2.65
N ASN A 260 -21.65 14.88 3.87
CA ASN A 260 -20.88 14.28 4.95
C ASN A 260 -21.45 12.91 5.36
N ALA A 261 -22.77 12.78 5.44
CA ALA A 261 -23.44 11.50 5.69
C ALA A 261 -23.15 10.47 4.58
N LEU A 262 -23.23 10.90 3.31
CA LEU A 262 -22.89 10.06 2.15
C LEU A 262 -21.42 9.58 2.20
N LEU A 263 -20.53 10.43 2.71
CA LEU A 263 -19.09 10.20 2.78
C LEU A 263 -18.65 9.59 4.12
N ASN A 264 -19.55 8.97 4.88
CA ASN A 264 -19.25 8.33 6.18
C ASN A 264 -18.48 9.27 7.12
N THR A 265 -19.01 10.48 7.35
CA THR A 265 -18.53 11.49 8.31
C THR A 265 -17.10 12.02 8.08
N ARG A 266 -16.49 11.78 6.92
CA ARG A 266 -15.10 12.17 6.63
C ARG A 266 -14.85 13.68 6.60
N ILE A 267 -15.85 14.47 6.22
CA ILE A 267 -15.73 15.93 6.23
C ILE A 267 -15.71 16.42 7.69
N TRP A 268 -16.58 15.87 8.53
CA TRP A 268 -16.60 16.14 9.97
C TRP A 268 -15.31 15.72 10.67
N LEU A 269 -14.76 14.54 10.35
CA LEU A 269 -13.48 14.10 10.91
C LEU A 269 -12.34 15.06 10.58
N ALA A 270 -12.30 15.64 9.38
CA ALA A 270 -11.32 16.66 9.01
C ALA A 270 -11.47 17.94 9.86
N ASP A 271 -12.72 18.38 10.11
CA ASP A 271 -13.01 19.58 10.92
C ASP A 271 -12.42 19.50 12.33
N GLN A 272 -12.48 18.31 12.95
CA GLN A 272 -11.93 18.07 14.29
C GLN A 272 -10.42 18.37 14.41
N PHE A 273 -9.69 18.37 13.30
CA PHE A 273 -8.26 18.68 13.25
C PHE A 273 -7.97 20.08 12.68
N LEU A 274 -8.95 20.81 12.15
CA LEU A 274 -8.76 22.13 11.55
C LEU A 274 -9.00 23.29 12.54
N VAL A 275 -8.74 23.03 13.82
CA VAL A 275 -8.87 23.98 14.92
C VAL A 275 -7.61 24.86 15.06
N PRO A 276 -7.71 26.07 15.65
CA PRO A 276 -6.59 27.01 15.78
C PRO A 276 -5.34 26.42 16.44
N GLU A 277 -5.51 25.51 17.40
CA GLU A 277 -4.46 24.88 18.19
C GLU A 277 -3.51 24.07 17.33
N TYR A 278 -3.99 23.50 16.22
CA TYR A 278 -3.19 22.67 15.34
C TYR A 278 -2.56 23.41 14.15
N ARG A 279 -2.69 24.74 14.11
CA ARG A 279 -2.14 25.55 13.01
C ARG A 279 -0.65 25.79 13.22
N SER A 280 0.17 25.25 12.33
CA SER A 280 1.62 25.45 12.35
C SER A 280 2.19 25.71 10.95
N LEU A 281 3.25 26.52 10.86
CA LEU A 281 4.00 26.71 9.62
C LEU A 281 4.90 25.52 9.29
N PHE A 282 5.44 24.85 10.32
CA PHE A 282 6.45 23.77 10.20
C PHE A 282 6.05 22.50 10.98
N GLY A 283 4.75 22.31 11.15
CA GLY A 283 4.17 21.12 11.78
C GLY A 283 4.26 21.16 13.29
N MET A 284 3.66 20.14 13.90
CA MET A 284 3.65 19.97 15.34
C MET A 284 3.42 18.50 15.70
N ASP A 285 3.84 18.14 16.91
CA ASP A 285 3.64 16.81 17.43
C ASP A 285 2.22 16.69 18.01
N ILE A 286 1.37 15.94 17.32
CA ILE A 286 -0.01 15.63 17.74
C ILE A 286 -0.14 14.21 18.30
N SER A 287 0.97 13.50 18.53
CA SER A 287 0.96 12.09 18.99
C SER A 287 0.21 11.90 20.31
N GLN A 288 0.17 12.92 21.16
CA GLN A 288 -0.54 12.91 22.44
C GLN A 288 -2.05 13.17 22.32
N VAL A 289 -2.52 13.68 21.17
CA VAL A 289 -3.91 14.09 20.98
C VAL A 289 -4.71 13.13 20.11
N VAL A 290 -4.04 12.41 19.20
CA VAL A 290 -4.66 11.36 18.38
C VAL A 290 -5.01 10.15 19.26
N LYS A 291 -6.21 10.19 19.86
CA LYS A 291 -6.81 9.04 20.55
C LYS A 291 -7.36 8.06 19.52
N SER A 292 -7.52 6.79 19.88
CA SER A 292 -8.02 5.74 18.98
C SER A 292 -9.44 5.98 18.42
N SER A 293 -10.21 6.86 19.04
CA SER A 293 -11.52 7.33 18.58
C SER A 293 -11.46 8.50 17.58
N MET A 294 -10.32 9.18 17.44
CA MET A 294 -10.10 10.29 16.51
C MET A 294 -9.04 9.92 15.47
N THR A 295 -9.47 9.30 14.37
CA THR A 295 -8.59 8.91 13.26
C THR A 295 -8.64 9.96 12.15
N MET A 296 -7.48 10.51 11.78
CA MET A 296 -7.38 11.56 10.76
C MET A 296 -7.37 10.96 9.35
N ASP A 297 -8.48 10.43 8.86
CA ASP A 297 -8.57 9.68 7.59
C ASP A 297 -8.51 10.56 6.32
N ASN A 298 -7.51 11.44 6.24
CA ASN A 298 -7.27 12.34 5.11
C ASN A 298 -5.77 12.71 5.04
N SER A 299 -5.09 12.33 3.95
CA SER A 299 -3.66 12.63 3.77
C SER A 299 -3.35 14.12 3.76
N TYR A 300 -4.21 14.95 3.17
CA TYR A 300 -3.97 16.39 3.04
C TYR A 300 -4.00 17.09 4.39
N VAL A 301 -5.03 16.80 5.20
CA VAL A 301 -5.13 17.32 6.57
C VAL A 301 -3.99 16.75 7.42
N MET A 302 -3.73 15.44 7.34
CA MET A 302 -2.60 14.80 8.03
C MET A 302 -1.25 15.47 7.70
N GLY A 303 -0.99 15.72 6.41
CA GLY A 303 0.21 16.42 5.98
C GLY A 303 0.27 17.86 6.48
N TYR A 304 -0.85 18.57 6.50
CA TYR A 304 -0.90 19.95 7.01
C TYR A 304 -0.59 20.01 8.50
N ILE A 305 -1.18 19.12 9.30
CA ILE A 305 -1.00 19.14 10.77
C ILE A 305 0.40 18.66 11.14
N ASN A 306 0.86 17.53 10.59
CA ASN A 306 2.17 16.99 10.92
C ASN A 306 3.32 17.78 10.33
N TYR A 307 3.19 18.30 9.12
CA TYR A 307 4.31 18.96 8.42
C TYR A 307 4.21 20.48 8.42
N GLY A 308 3.03 21.03 8.63
CA GLY A 308 2.78 22.46 8.60
C GLY A 308 2.46 23.00 7.21
N LEU A 309 2.04 24.26 7.19
CA LEU A 309 1.59 24.95 5.98
C LEU A 309 2.66 24.98 4.88
N ILE A 310 3.91 25.32 5.22
CA ILE A 310 4.95 25.58 4.23
C ILE A 310 5.36 24.29 3.49
N PRO A 311 5.72 23.19 4.17
CA PRO A 311 6.08 21.96 3.48
C PRO A 311 4.92 21.39 2.67
N ILE A 312 3.68 21.45 3.19
CA ILE A 312 2.53 20.96 2.45
C ILE A 312 2.29 21.80 1.19
N ALA A 313 2.41 23.13 1.26
CA ALA A 313 2.26 23.99 0.10
C ALA A 313 3.27 23.65 -1.00
N ILE A 314 4.52 23.36 -0.63
CA ILE A 314 5.57 22.93 -1.57
C ILE A 314 5.21 21.59 -2.22
N ILE A 315 4.79 20.60 -1.41
CA ILE A 315 4.41 19.27 -1.92
C ILE A 315 3.22 19.38 -2.88
N ILE A 316 2.17 20.11 -2.50
CA ILE A 316 0.97 20.33 -3.33
C ILE A 316 1.30 21.06 -4.62
N THR A 317 2.16 22.08 -4.57
CA THR A 317 2.65 22.78 -5.77
C THR A 317 3.41 21.82 -6.69
N GLY A 318 4.25 20.95 -6.12
CA GLY A 318 4.93 19.88 -6.86
C GLY A 318 3.95 18.93 -7.56
N TYR A 319 2.86 18.52 -6.90
CA TYR A 319 1.83 17.70 -7.53
C TYR A 319 1.03 18.42 -8.61
N PHE A 320 0.74 19.72 -8.45
CA PHE A 320 0.17 20.52 -9.54
C PHE A 320 1.11 20.55 -10.75
N ALA A 321 2.39 20.85 -10.54
CA ALA A 321 3.39 20.82 -11.61
C ALA A 321 3.47 19.46 -12.31
N LEU A 322 3.41 18.37 -11.53
CA LEU A 322 3.40 17.00 -12.06
C LEU A 322 2.14 16.69 -12.86
N LEU A 323 0.95 17.07 -12.37
CA LEU A 323 -0.31 16.92 -13.09
C LEU A 323 -0.26 17.63 -14.45
N PHE A 324 0.14 18.91 -14.47
CA PHE A 324 0.28 19.68 -15.69
C PHE A 324 1.31 19.07 -16.64
N HIS A 325 2.47 18.65 -16.12
CA HIS A 325 3.52 18.02 -16.91
C HIS A 325 3.04 16.74 -17.60
N LEU A 326 2.45 15.81 -16.85
CA LEU A 326 1.96 14.54 -17.39
C LEU A 326 0.82 14.74 -18.38
N THR A 327 -0.07 15.69 -18.10
CA THR A 327 -1.18 16.08 -18.99
C THR A 327 -0.67 16.65 -20.31
N HIS A 328 0.27 17.59 -20.25
CA HIS A 328 0.84 18.22 -21.45
C HIS A 328 1.64 17.22 -22.30
N ARG A 329 2.43 16.36 -21.65
CA ARG A 329 3.22 15.31 -22.32
C ARG A 329 2.39 14.10 -22.75
N GLN A 330 1.08 14.07 -22.47
CA GLN A 330 0.18 12.95 -22.78
C GLN A 330 0.70 11.61 -22.22
N LYS A 331 1.33 11.65 -21.04
CA LYS A 331 1.69 10.45 -20.27
C LYS A 331 0.44 9.97 -19.52
N THR A 332 -0.58 9.57 -20.29
CA THR A 332 -1.96 9.36 -19.83
C THR A 332 -2.07 8.23 -18.81
N ARG A 333 -1.27 7.17 -18.93
CA ARG A 333 -1.23 6.09 -17.94
C ARG A 333 -0.68 6.56 -16.60
N GLU A 334 0.47 7.26 -16.61
CA GLU A 334 1.06 7.84 -15.41
C GLU A 334 0.12 8.87 -14.77
N LEU A 335 -0.60 9.64 -15.60
CA LEU A 335 -1.63 10.57 -15.16
C LEU A 335 -2.80 9.87 -14.46
N VAL A 336 -3.33 8.77 -15.01
CA VAL A 336 -4.39 7.98 -14.36
C VAL A 336 -3.92 7.42 -13.02
N ILE A 337 -2.70 6.86 -12.96
CA ILE A 337 -2.12 6.38 -11.70
C ILE A 337 -2.03 7.53 -10.69
N LEU A 338 -1.49 8.68 -11.10
CA LEU A 338 -1.35 9.86 -10.24
C LEU A 338 -2.71 10.30 -9.69
N VAL A 339 -3.70 10.50 -10.55
CA VAL A 339 -5.02 10.99 -10.18
C VAL A 339 -5.74 10.03 -9.21
N CYS A 340 -5.62 8.72 -9.41
CA CYS A 340 -6.20 7.73 -8.49
C CYS A 340 -5.55 7.79 -7.10
N PHE A 341 -4.23 7.99 -7.03
CA PHE A 341 -3.53 8.15 -5.75
C PHE A 341 -3.88 9.45 -5.04
N LEU A 342 -4.03 10.55 -5.79
CA LEU A 342 -4.48 11.84 -5.23
C LEU A 342 -5.90 11.70 -4.64
N ALA A 343 -6.83 11.09 -5.38
CA ALA A 343 -8.17 10.78 -4.88
C ALA A 343 -8.12 9.85 -3.64
N ALA A 344 -7.26 8.82 -3.66
CA ALA A 344 -7.06 7.94 -2.52
C ALA A 344 -6.53 8.68 -1.28
N GLY A 345 -5.71 9.71 -1.49
CA GLY A 345 -5.18 10.57 -0.43
C GLY A 345 -6.25 11.38 0.28
N TRP A 346 -7.36 11.73 -0.38
CA TRP A 346 -8.49 12.35 0.31
C TRP A 346 -9.20 11.35 1.21
N THR A 347 -9.29 10.09 0.76
CA THR A 347 -10.02 9.04 1.46
C THR A 347 -9.26 8.37 2.60
N GLU A 348 -7.94 8.43 2.61
CA GLU A 348 -7.06 7.67 3.50
C GLU A 348 -5.75 8.44 3.70
N GLN A 349 -4.99 8.14 4.75
CA GLN A 349 -3.68 8.76 5.02
C GLN A 349 -2.53 8.25 4.12
N LEU A 350 -2.79 7.81 2.89
CA LEU A 350 -1.82 7.15 2.03
C LEU A 350 -0.62 8.01 1.58
N LEU A 351 -0.83 9.28 1.24
CA LEU A 351 0.14 10.04 0.44
C LEU A 351 1.37 10.49 1.22
N PHE A 352 1.14 10.87 2.48
CA PHE A 352 2.09 11.63 3.28
C PHE A 352 2.39 10.98 4.62
N ASN A 353 2.01 9.71 4.82
CA ASN A 353 2.33 8.99 6.05
C ASN A 353 3.60 8.15 5.91
N THR A 354 3.92 7.44 6.97
CA THR A 354 5.08 6.55 7.01
C THR A 354 4.90 5.30 6.17
N SER A 355 3.71 5.01 5.62
CA SER A 355 3.40 3.73 4.96
C SER A 355 4.22 3.45 3.71
N PHE A 356 4.97 4.41 3.17
CA PHE A 356 5.86 4.23 2.01
C PHE A 356 5.16 3.57 0.80
N LYS A 357 3.85 3.78 0.67
CA LYS A 357 2.99 3.22 -0.38
C LYS A 357 2.69 4.19 -1.51
N ASN A 358 3.03 5.48 -1.31
CA ASN A 358 2.82 6.52 -2.29
C ASN A 358 3.88 6.46 -3.40
N ILE A 359 3.64 5.61 -4.40
CA ILE A 359 4.51 5.46 -5.57
C ILE A 359 4.55 6.70 -6.46
N THR A 360 3.60 7.64 -6.31
CA THR A 360 3.58 8.87 -7.13
C THR A 360 4.71 9.84 -6.76
N LEU A 361 5.31 9.69 -5.57
CA LEU A 361 6.53 10.41 -5.18
C LEU A 361 7.71 10.08 -6.10
N VAL A 362 7.74 8.88 -6.70
CA VAL A 362 8.74 8.49 -7.70
C VAL A 362 8.61 9.36 -8.96
N PHE A 363 7.37 9.64 -9.40
CA PHE A 363 7.12 10.56 -10.52
C PHE A 363 7.49 12.00 -10.16
N LEU A 364 7.21 12.43 -8.92
CA LEU A 364 7.58 13.76 -8.44
C LEU A 364 9.10 13.96 -8.40
N GLY A 365 9.85 12.97 -7.88
CA GLY A 365 11.31 12.99 -7.88
C GLY A 365 11.91 12.95 -9.29
N ALA A 366 11.32 12.17 -10.19
CA ALA A 366 11.73 12.14 -11.60
C ALA A 366 11.51 13.50 -12.30
N LEU A 367 10.43 14.21 -11.96
CA LEU A 367 10.17 15.56 -12.46
C LEU A 367 11.20 16.57 -11.91
N LEU A 368 11.51 16.49 -10.61
CA LEU A 368 12.44 17.41 -9.93
C LEU A 368 13.84 17.41 -10.57
N PHE A 369 14.32 16.24 -10.99
CA PHE A 369 15.65 16.07 -11.59
C PHE A 369 15.62 15.92 -13.11
N GLN A 370 14.54 16.33 -13.77
CA GLN A 370 14.47 16.32 -15.23
C GLN A 370 15.42 17.39 -15.81
N GLN A 371 16.60 16.98 -16.27
CA GLN A 371 17.64 17.88 -16.77
C GLN A 371 17.50 18.23 -18.26
N LYS A 372 18.08 19.39 -18.63
CA LYS A 372 18.60 19.68 -19.96
C LYS A 372 20.11 19.48 -19.90
N ASP A 373 20.69 18.74 -20.85
CA ASP A 373 21.97 18.01 -20.73
C ASP A 373 23.27 18.84 -20.75
N GLU A 374 23.32 20.07 -20.22
CA GLU A 374 24.48 20.97 -20.45
C GLU A 374 25.04 21.70 -19.20
N GLU A 375 24.53 21.44 -17.99
CA GLU A 375 25.05 22.10 -16.76
C GLU A 375 26.15 21.28 -16.06
N LYS A 376 27.24 21.95 -15.62
CA LYS A 376 28.29 21.33 -14.79
C LYS A 376 27.71 20.81 -13.47
N GLU A 377 28.10 19.60 -13.09
CA GLU A 377 27.66 18.97 -11.85
C GLU A 377 28.78 18.83 -10.82
N TYR A 378 28.41 18.98 -9.56
CA TYR A 378 29.29 18.90 -8.40
C TYR A 378 28.82 17.74 -7.51
N CYS A 379 29.74 16.90 -7.07
CA CYS A 379 29.44 15.81 -6.13
C CYS A 379 29.93 16.19 -4.73
N ILE A 380 29.10 15.95 -3.71
CA ILE A 380 29.45 16.24 -2.32
C ILE A 380 30.50 15.21 -1.84
N LEU A 381 30.30 13.92 -2.13
CA LEU A 381 31.21 12.84 -1.76
C LEU A 381 31.64 12.01 -2.99
N PRO A 382 32.67 12.45 -3.75
CA PRO A 382 33.11 11.78 -4.98
C PRO A 382 33.67 10.37 -4.75
N VAL A 383 34.08 10.03 -3.52
CA VAL A 383 34.56 8.68 -3.14
C VAL A 383 33.52 7.60 -3.46
N PHE A 384 32.23 7.95 -3.47
CA PHE A 384 31.11 7.05 -3.71
C PHE A 384 30.64 7.00 -5.18
N GLN A 385 31.41 7.53 -6.14
CA GLN A 385 31.09 7.40 -7.58
C GLN A 385 31.62 6.11 -8.22
N ARG A 386 32.06 5.14 -7.42
CA ARG A 386 32.62 3.87 -7.91
C ARG A 386 31.52 2.91 -8.37
N GLU A 387 31.84 2.10 -9.37
CA GLU A 387 31.03 0.94 -9.74
C GLU A 387 31.30 -0.22 -8.81
N ILE A 388 30.24 -0.89 -8.40
CA ILE A 388 30.29 -2.13 -7.63
C ILE A 388 29.50 -3.22 -8.35
N TRP A 389 29.92 -4.46 -8.14
CA TRP A 389 29.21 -5.62 -8.64
C TRP A 389 28.38 -6.23 -7.51
N ILE A 390 27.06 -6.29 -7.70
CA ILE A 390 26.15 -6.90 -6.72
C ILE A 390 25.63 -8.23 -7.28
N PRO A 391 25.89 -9.36 -6.60
CA PRO A 391 25.38 -10.66 -7.02
C PRO A 391 23.87 -10.79 -6.81
N PHE A 392 23.22 -11.69 -7.57
CA PHE A 392 21.82 -12.12 -7.40
C PHE A 392 20.72 -11.07 -7.62
N THR A 393 21.04 -9.89 -8.14
CA THR A 393 20.05 -8.83 -8.38
C THR A 393 18.98 -9.24 -9.40
N GLY A 394 19.34 -9.99 -10.44
CA GLY A 394 18.41 -10.53 -11.45
C GLY A 394 17.80 -11.89 -11.10
N LEU A 395 17.99 -12.40 -9.88
CA LEU A 395 17.51 -13.73 -9.49
C LEU A 395 15.97 -13.85 -9.50
N PRO A 396 15.19 -12.87 -9.00
CA PRO A 396 13.73 -12.93 -9.06
C PRO A 396 13.20 -13.06 -10.49
N ASP A 397 13.71 -12.25 -11.41
CA ASP A 397 13.30 -12.27 -12.83
C ASP A 397 13.66 -13.57 -13.52
N LEU A 398 14.84 -14.12 -13.23
CA LEU A 398 15.26 -15.42 -13.75
C LEU A 398 14.34 -16.53 -13.25
N LEU A 399 14.00 -16.55 -11.97
CA LEU A 399 13.09 -17.53 -11.39
C LEU A 399 11.69 -17.42 -12.00
N PHE A 400 11.19 -16.19 -12.16
CA PHE A 400 9.88 -15.94 -12.76
C PHE A 400 9.82 -16.36 -14.22
N THR A 401 10.85 -16.02 -15.01
CA THR A 401 10.93 -16.39 -16.42
C THR A 401 10.98 -17.90 -16.59
N ARG A 402 11.77 -18.60 -15.76
CA ARG A 402 11.83 -20.06 -15.73
C ARG A 402 10.49 -20.68 -15.32
N ALA A 403 9.87 -20.18 -14.25
CA ALA A 403 8.55 -20.64 -13.82
C ALA A 403 7.50 -20.46 -14.93
N GLY A 404 7.53 -19.35 -15.65
CA GLY A 404 6.66 -19.08 -16.79
C GLY A 404 6.90 -20.01 -17.99
N ALA A 405 8.16 -20.39 -18.26
CA ALA A 405 8.50 -21.37 -19.29
C ALA A 405 7.94 -22.76 -18.94
N VAL A 406 8.19 -23.23 -17.71
CA VAL A 406 7.65 -24.50 -17.20
C VAL A 406 6.12 -24.49 -17.21
N TRP A 407 5.51 -23.37 -16.84
CA TRP A 407 4.05 -23.19 -16.89
C TRP A 407 3.50 -23.40 -18.30
N LYS A 408 4.14 -22.81 -19.32
CA LYS A 408 3.70 -22.97 -20.71
C LYS A 408 3.91 -24.40 -21.21
N ALA A 409 5.05 -25.02 -20.91
CA ALA A 409 5.37 -26.38 -21.34
C ALA A 409 4.45 -27.44 -20.71
N HIS A 410 4.11 -27.27 -19.43
CA HIS A 410 3.38 -28.28 -18.65
C HIS A 410 2.04 -27.79 -18.08
N ARG A 411 1.36 -26.88 -18.79
CA ARG A 411 0.12 -26.23 -18.35
C ARG A 411 -0.93 -27.18 -17.76
N LYS A 412 -1.14 -28.34 -18.39
CA LYS A 412 -2.17 -29.31 -17.97
C LYS A 412 -1.80 -29.94 -16.63
N GLY A 413 -0.54 -30.37 -16.50
CA GLY A 413 -0.05 -30.98 -15.26
C GLY A 413 -0.05 -29.99 -14.09
N ILE A 414 0.28 -28.72 -14.34
CA ILE A 414 0.25 -27.71 -13.30
C ILE A 414 -1.19 -27.37 -12.92
N MET A 415 -2.11 -27.25 -13.88
CA MET A 415 -3.53 -27.08 -13.58
C MET A 415 -4.10 -28.25 -12.77
N THR A 416 -3.70 -29.49 -13.04
CA THR A 416 -4.12 -30.64 -12.20
C THR A 416 -3.56 -30.54 -10.79
N ALA A 417 -2.31 -30.09 -10.62
CA ALA A 417 -1.74 -29.87 -9.29
C ALA A 417 -2.44 -28.72 -8.54
N VAL A 418 -2.81 -27.65 -9.24
CA VAL A 418 -3.61 -26.54 -8.69
C VAL A 418 -4.98 -27.03 -8.24
N LEU A 419 -5.70 -27.80 -9.07
CA LEU A 419 -7.01 -28.37 -8.73
C LEU A 419 -6.91 -29.32 -7.53
N ALA A 420 -5.90 -30.19 -7.51
CA ALA A 420 -5.64 -31.05 -6.35
C ALA A 420 -5.36 -30.23 -5.09
N GLY A 421 -4.62 -29.13 -5.21
CA GLY A 421 -4.38 -28.17 -4.14
C GLY A 421 -5.66 -27.49 -3.64
N CYS A 422 -6.55 -27.06 -4.54
CA CYS A 422 -7.86 -26.50 -4.17
C CYS A 422 -8.69 -27.49 -3.36
N VAL A 423 -8.79 -28.75 -3.84
CA VAL A 423 -9.55 -29.81 -3.17
C VAL A 423 -8.94 -30.12 -1.81
N ALA A 424 -7.62 -30.25 -1.72
CA ALA A 424 -6.93 -30.49 -0.46
C ALA A 424 -7.15 -29.33 0.53
N GLY A 425 -7.07 -28.07 0.09
CA GLY A 425 -7.33 -26.91 0.93
C GLY A 425 -8.77 -26.86 1.45
N GLY A 426 -9.75 -27.17 0.60
CA GLY A 426 -11.16 -27.27 0.99
C GLY A 426 -11.43 -28.40 1.99
N LEU A 427 -10.86 -29.58 1.76
CA LEU A 427 -10.97 -30.72 2.68
C LEU A 427 -10.30 -30.45 4.03
N LEU A 428 -9.10 -29.86 4.03
CA LEU A 428 -8.42 -29.45 5.26
C LEU A 428 -9.26 -28.45 6.05
N CYS A 429 -9.85 -27.46 5.37
CA CYS A 429 -10.77 -26.54 6.02
C CYS A 429 -11.97 -27.28 6.62
N ALA A 430 -12.61 -28.19 5.89
CA ALA A 430 -13.75 -28.96 6.39
C ALA A 430 -13.41 -29.83 7.61
N VAL A 431 -12.17 -30.31 7.72
CA VAL A 431 -11.72 -31.15 8.85
C VAL A 431 -11.38 -30.29 10.08
N PHE A 432 -10.70 -29.16 9.88
CA PHE A 432 -10.14 -28.37 10.98
C PHE A 432 -11.00 -27.17 11.40
N TYR A 433 -11.81 -26.61 10.51
CA TYR A 433 -12.68 -25.49 10.81
C TYR A 433 -14.04 -26.00 11.30
N LYS A 434 -14.36 -25.66 12.55
CA LYS A 434 -15.70 -25.82 13.10
C LYS A 434 -16.35 -24.45 13.15
N GLU A 435 -17.54 -24.35 12.56
CA GLU A 435 -18.34 -23.14 12.61
C GLU A 435 -18.73 -22.85 14.07
N PRO A 436 -18.38 -21.68 14.62
CA PRO A 436 -18.77 -21.31 15.97
C PRO A 436 -20.23 -20.84 16.00
N ASP A 437 -20.90 -20.94 17.14
CA ASP A 437 -22.27 -20.43 17.31
C ASP A 437 -22.35 -18.90 17.19
N GLY A 438 -21.24 -18.23 17.49
CA GLY A 438 -21.05 -16.81 17.32
C GLY A 438 -19.65 -16.36 17.76
N TYR A 439 -19.41 -15.06 17.71
CA TYR A 439 -18.16 -14.45 18.16
C TYR A 439 -18.44 -13.49 19.31
N VAL A 440 -17.50 -13.41 20.26
CA VAL A 440 -17.53 -12.43 21.34
C VAL A 440 -16.25 -11.61 21.26
N VAL A 441 -16.37 -10.34 20.94
CA VAL A 441 -15.23 -9.45 20.62
C VAL A 441 -15.25 -8.21 21.51
N GLN A 442 -14.11 -7.57 21.78
CA GLN A 442 -14.14 -6.31 22.53
C GLN A 442 -14.96 -5.25 21.79
N ARG A 443 -15.83 -4.55 22.52
CA ARG A 443 -16.66 -3.45 22.00
C ARG A 443 -15.79 -2.40 21.31
N PHE A 444 -14.57 -2.18 21.81
CA PHE A 444 -13.62 -1.25 21.22
C PHE A 444 -13.37 -1.46 19.71
N TYR A 445 -13.47 -2.69 19.21
CA TYR A 445 -13.31 -3.01 17.78
C TYR A 445 -14.59 -2.89 16.97
N THR A 446 -15.70 -2.53 17.62
CA THR A 446 -17.06 -2.53 17.08
C THR A 446 -17.63 -1.11 17.02
N ASP A 447 -18.63 -0.89 16.18
CA ASP A 447 -19.52 0.28 16.24
C ASP A 447 -20.77 0.04 17.12
N GLY A 448 -20.72 -0.98 17.99
CA GLY A 448 -21.78 -1.37 18.90
C GLY A 448 -22.12 -0.33 19.97
N LEU A 449 -23.41 -0.23 20.30
CA LEU A 449 -23.91 0.57 21.41
C LEU A 449 -23.49 -0.03 22.75
N GLU A 450 -23.20 0.82 23.75
CA GLU A 450 -22.81 0.39 25.09
C GLU A 450 -23.87 -0.54 25.72
N GLU A 451 -25.14 -0.26 25.47
CA GLU A 451 -26.31 -1.03 25.92
C GLU A 451 -26.31 -2.50 25.44
N THR A 452 -25.58 -2.80 24.35
CA THR A 452 -25.47 -4.15 23.81
C THR A 452 -24.22 -4.89 24.29
N SER A 453 -23.49 -4.31 25.24
CA SER A 453 -22.25 -4.89 25.75
C SER A 453 -22.52 -6.02 26.73
N VAL A 454 -21.67 -7.03 26.69
CA VAL A 454 -21.61 -8.14 27.64
C VAL A 454 -20.27 -8.14 28.35
N TYR A 455 -20.24 -8.66 29.57
CA TYR A 455 -19.04 -8.77 30.39
C TYR A 455 -18.81 -10.25 30.71
N LEU A 456 -17.60 -10.73 30.48
CA LEU A 456 -17.22 -12.13 30.71
C LEU A 456 -16.38 -12.21 31.98
N GLU A 457 -16.64 -13.16 32.87
CA GLU A 457 -15.82 -13.30 34.08
C GLU A 457 -14.41 -13.85 33.77
N ARG A 458 -14.32 -14.67 32.72
CA ARG A 458 -13.11 -15.36 32.26
C ARG A 458 -13.21 -15.60 30.75
N GLU A 459 -12.08 -15.89 30.12
CA GLU A 459 -12.03 -16.14 28.66
C GLU A 459 -12.87 -17.36 28.24
N ASP A 460 -12.93 -18.38 29.09
CA ASP A 460 -13.66 -19.63 28.91
C ASP A 460 -15.03 -19.64 29.61
N ASP A 461 -15.71 -18.48 29.64
CA ASP A 461 -17.00 -18.33 30.31
C ASP A 461 -18.01 -19.37 29.79
N PRO A 462 -18.57 -20.24 30.68
CA PRO A 462 -19.52 -21.29 30.29
C PRO A 462 -20.76 -20.77 29.56
N ALA A 463 -21.17 -19.51 29.80
CA ALA A 463 -22.31 -18.90 29.12
C ALA A 463 -22.10 -18.73 27.61
N TYR A 464 -20.84 -18.72 27.17
CA TYR A 464 -20.44 -18.58 25.76
C TYR A 464 -19.75 -19.85 25.24
N ALA A 465 -20.05 -21.02 25.83
CA ALA A 465 -19.64 -22.30 25.26
C ALA A 465 -20.12 -22.43 23.80
N GLY A 466 -19.21 -22.77 22.89
CA GLY A 466 -19.48 -22.84 21.44
C GLY A 466 -19.24 -21.53 20.69
N TYR A 467 -19.12 -20.40 21.39
CA TYR A 467 -18.72 -19.12 20.82
C TYR A 467 -17.19 -18.99 20.77
N ARG A 468 -16.73 -18.13 19.86
CA ARG A 468 -15.32 -17.78 19.76
C ARG A 468 -15.06 -16.43 20.42
N VAL A 469 -14.48 -16.48 21.62
CA VAL A 469 -14.05 -15.28 22.36
C VAL A 469 -12.71 -14.79 21.79
N MET A 470 -12.64 -13.50 21.47
CA MET A 470 -11.48 -12.91 20.82
C MET A 470 -10.95 -11.72 21.59
N ASN A 471 -9.63 -11.69 21.82
CA ASN A 471 -8.94 -10.63 22.54
C ASN A 471 -9.55 -10.37 23.93
N TYR A 472 -9.87 -11.41 24.72
CA TYR A 472 -10.28 -11.18 26.11
C TYR A 472 -9.15 -10.49 26.89
N LYS A 473 -9.51 -9.60 27.81
CA LYS A 473 -8.55 -8.83 28.60
C LYS A 473 -8.81 -8.99 30.10
N ASP A 474 -10.00 -8.60 30.54
CA ASP A 474 -10.43 -8.65 31.94
C ASP A 474 -11.97 -8.58 32.01
N ALA A 475 -12.52 -8.85 33.20
CA ALA A 475 -13.95 -8.89 33.44
C ALA A 475 -14.63 -7.51 33.40
N GLN A 476 -13.85 -6.42 33.43
CA GLN A 476 -14.38 -5.06 33.30
C GLN A 476 -14.43 -4.59 31.84
N THR A 477 -13.86 -5.34 30.91
CA THR A 477 -13.79 -4.94 29.50
C THR A 477 -15.13 -5.22 28.81
N PRO A 478 -15.80 -4.21 28.24
CA PRO A 478 -17.05 -4.43 27.52
C PRO A 478 -16.79 -5.21 26.22
N MET A 479 -17.52 -6.30 26.04
CA MET A 479 -17.49 -7.17 24.86
C MET A 479 -18.83 -7.07 24.10
N GLN A 480 -18.86 -7.49 22.84
CA GLN A 480 -20.07 -7.53 22.03
C GLN A 480 -20.22 -8.90 21.36
N VAL A 481 -21.45 -9.40 21.34
CA VAL A 481 -21.82 -10.67 20.73
C VAL A 481 -22.18 -10.47 19.26
N ILE A 482 -21.56 -11.23 18.37
CA ILE A 482 -21.74 -11.19 16.92
C ILE A 482 -22.23 -12.56 16.46
N THR A 483 -23.46 -12.60 15.94
CA THR A 483 -24.14 -13.85 15.53
C THR A 483 -24.82 -13.70 14.15
N GLY A 484 -25.40 -14.80 13.66
CA GLY A 484 -26.21 -14.80 12.44
C GLY A 484 -25.36 -14.75 11.17
N LYS A 485 -25.74 -13.90 10.20
CA LYS A 485 -25.14 -13.87 8.85
C LYS A 485 -23.63 -13.58 8.85
N ALA A 486 -23.13 -12.94 9.89
CA ALA A 486 -21.70 -12.70 10.07
C ALA A 486 -20.90 -14.01 10.17
N VAL A 487 -21.42 -15.01 10.91
CA VAL A 487 -20.78 -16.32 11.07
C VAL A 487 -20.68 -17.03 9.72
N GLY A 488 -21.78 -17.09 8.97
CA GLY A 488 -21.78 -17.70 7.63
C GLY A 488 -20.80 -17.01 6.65
N LEU A 489 -20.65 -15.69 6.75
CA LEU A 489 -19.64 -14.96 5.96
C LEU A 489 -18.21 -15.35 6.36
N GLU A 490 -17.93 -15.53 7.64
CA GLU A 490 -16.64 -16.05 8.12
C GLU A 490 -16.38 -17.46 7.63
N THR A 491 -17.37 -18.35 7.69
CA THR A 491 -17.27 -19.70 7.13
C THR A 491 -16.85 -19.64 5.66
N VAL A 492 -17.53 -18.82 4.84
CA VAL A 492 -17.17 -18.63 3.43
C VAL A 492 -15.73 -18.11 3.27
N ARG A 493 -15.31 -17.14 4.09
CA ARG A 493 -13.94 -16.59 4.06
C ARG A 493 -12.88 -17.65 4.43
N TYR A 494 -13.15 -18.51 5.41
CA TYR A 494 -12.24 -19.60 5.79
C TYR A 494 -12.11 -20.65 4.68
N TYR A 495 -13.23 -21.08 4.09
CA TYR A 495 -13.19 -22.01 2.96
C TYR A 495 -12.47 -21.42 1.74
N LEU A 496 -12.84 -20.20 1.36
CA LEU A 496 -12.24 -19.54 0.20
C LEU A 496 -10.72 -19.33 0.39
N GLY A 497 -10.30 -18.81 1.55
CA GLY A 497 -8.88 -18.60 1.84
C GLY A 497 -8.10 -19.91 1.83
N SER A 498 -8.64 -20.98 2.43
CA SER A 498 -8.00 -22.29 2.43
C SER A 498 -7.88 -22.89 1.03
N ILE A 499 -8.92 -22.76 0.20
CA ILE A 499 -8.90 -23.19 -1.21
C ILE A 499 -7.83 -22.43 -2.00
N LEU A 500 -7.74 -21.10 -1.83
CA LEU A 500 -6.76 -20.27 -2.53
C LEU A 500 -5.32 -20.56 -2.09
N ILE A 501 -5.07 -20.77 -0.80
CA ILE A 501 -3.76 -21.19 -0.29
C ILE A 501 -3.40 -22.58 -0.83
N GLY A 502 -4.34 -23.51 -0.83
CA GLY A 502 -4.19 -24.83 -1.43
C GLY A 502 -3.85 -24.75 -2.93
N ALA A 503 -4.54 -23.89 -3.68
CA ALA A 503 -4.27 -23.62 -5.09
C ALA A 503 -2.84 -23.09 -5.31
N ALA A 504 -2.40 -22.14 -4.48
CA ALA A 504 -1.06 -21.57 -4.54
C ALA A 504 0.02 -22.61 -4.22
N ALA A 505 -0.19 -23.44 -3.20
CA ALA A 505 0.70 -24.55 -2.87
C ALA A 505 0.77 -25.57 -4.02
N GLY A 506 -0.38 -25.92 -4.61
CA GLY A 506 -0.46 -26.80 -5.77
C GLY A 506 0.28 -26.25 -6.99
N ALA A 507 0.17 -24.94 -7.26
CA ALA A 507 0.92 -24.27 -8.31
C ALA A 507 2.44 -24.33 -8.06
N LEU A 508 2.89 -24.04 -6.83
CA LEU A 508 4.30 -24.07 -6.44
C LEU A 508 4.89 -25.48 -6.58
N ILE A 509 4.18 -26.50 -6.09
CA ILE A 509 4.59 -27.91 -6.19
C ILE A 509 4.62 -28.34 -7.65
N GLY A 510 3.60 -27.98 -8.44
CA GLY A 510 3.51 -28.32 -9.86
C GLY A 510 4.67 -27.73 -10.66
N VAL A 511 4.93 -26.42 -10.53
CA VAL A 511 6.02 -25.73 -11.21
C VAL A 511 7.38 -26.28 -10.78
N SER A 512 7.60 -26.45 -9.47
CA SER A 512 8.89 -26.93 -8.95
C SER A 512 9.15 -28.39 -9.34
N GLY A 513 8.14 -29.26 -9.21
CA GLY A 513 8.24 -30.67 -9.54
C GLY A 513 8.48 -30.92 -11.03
N MET A 514 7.77 -30.20 -11.91
CA MET A 514 7.95 -30.33 -13.36
C MET A 514 9.25 -29.68 -13.84
N GLY A 515 9.64 -28.54 -13.28
CA GLY A 515 10.94 -27.93 -13.57
C GLY A 515 12.12 -28.82 -13.16
N CYS A 516 12.02 -29.54 -12.04
CA CYS A 516 13.02 -30.55 -11.64
C CYS A 516 13.07 -31.74 -12.62
N ARG A 517 11.92 -32.18 -13.14
CA ARG A 517 11.87 -33.26 -14.15
C ARG A 517 12.48 -32.84 -15.48
N GLU A 518 12.24 -31.61 -15.94
CA GLU A 518 12.86 -31.07 -17.16
C GLU A 518 14.39 -31.00 -17.02
N ARG A 519 14.91 -30.49 -15.90
CA ARG A 519 16.36 -30.45 -15.64
C ARG A 519 17.00 -31.83 -15.62
N LYS A 520 16.32 -32.82 -15.02
CA LYS A 520 16.80 -34.21 -15.02
C LYS A 520 16.83 -34.79 -16.43
N ARG A 521 15.81 -34.53 -17.25
CA ARG A 521 15.78 -34.99 -18.66
C ARG A 521 16.87 -34.36 -19.51
N THR A 522 17.14 -33.06 -19.36
CA THR A 522 18.24 -32.38 -20.08
C THR A 522 19.60 -32.89 -19.64
N ALA A 523 19.80 -33.12 -18.34
CA ALA A 523 21.06 -33.68 -17.83
C ALA A 523 21.32 -35.12 -18.31
N ILE A 524 20.27 -35.93 -18.51
CA ILE A 524 20.38 -37.30 -19.03
C ILE A 524 20.60 -37.32 -20.56
N SER A 525 20.07 -36.33 -21.30
CA SER A 525 20.32 -36.22 -22.75
C SER A 525 21.68 -35.63 -23.10
N GLU A 526 22.36 -34.98 -22.16
CA GLU A 526 23.70 -34.38 -22.33
C GLU A 526 24.84 -35.29 -21.81
N THR A 527 24.51 -36.44 -21.22
CA THR A 527 25.49 -37.50 -20.96
C THR A 527 25.59 -38.40 -22.20
N PRO A 528 26.79 -38.55 -22.79
CA PRO A 528 27.01 -39.28 -24.05
C PRO A 528 26.69 -40.77 -23.96
#